data_AF-A0A6C0CKX6-F1
#
_entry.id   AF-A0A6C0CKX6-F1
#
_cell.length_a   1.000
_cell.length_b   1.000
_cell.length_c   1.000
_cell.angle_alpha   90.00
_cell.angle_beta   90.00
_cell.angle_gamma   90.00
#
_symmetry.space_group_name_H-M   'P 1'
#
loop_
_entity.id
_entity.type
_entity.pdbx_description
1 polymer ?
#
loop_
_entity_poly.entity_id
_entity_poly.type
_entity_poly.pdbx_seq_one_letter_code
_entity_poly.pdbx_strand_id
1 'polypeptide(L)'
;MTDLQLNQLCTYKLITEDDQEEVGLREMLYKIQLLQIFNMEEFEDKIINQKIDGLFDSIKNEDFITQIIEKHPYKGTLFNDLIFRTLFSFDYLDLFQKCLYCHFNNLPLETSLQNLIDSFQSK
;
A
#
# COMPACT_ATOMS: atom_id res chain seq x y z
N MET A 1 10.06 -12.81 -9.60
CA MET A 1 10.24 -12.28 -8.23
C MET A 1 10.19 -10.78 -8.34
N THR A 2 9.27 -10.17 -7.62
CA THR A 2 8.95 -8.75 -7.65
C THR A 2 10.08 -7.98 -6.96
N ASP A 3 10.73 -7.06 -7.67
CA ASP A 3 11.83 -6.21 -7.19
C ASP A 3 11.32 -5.10 -6.26
N LEU A 4 10.68 -5.51 -5.16
CA LEU A 4 10.08 -4.60 -4.19
C LEU A 4 11.08 -4.24 -3.08
N GLN A 5 11.20 -2.95 -2.78
CA GLN A 5 12.01 -2.46 -1.67
C GLN A 5 11.13 -2.21 -0.45
N LEU A 6 10.90 -3.26 0.35
CA LEU A 6 9.95 -3.22 1.46
C LEU A 6 10.58 -2.90 2.82
N ASN A 7 11.91 -2.81 2.91
CA ASN A 7 12.64 -2.59 4.16
C ASN A 7 12.61 -1.12 4.64
N GLN A 8 12.03 -0.22 3.85
CA GLN A 8 11.91 1.21 4.19
C GLN A 8 10.70 1.45 5.09
N LEU A 9 10.74 2.45 5.96
CA LEU A 9 9.58 2.87 6.73
C LEU A 9 8.83 3.98 5.98
N CYS A 10 7.51 3.85 5.86
CA CYS A 10 6.66 4.97 5.47
C CYS A 10 6.63 6.01 6.60
N THR A 11 7.05 7.24 6.30
CA THR A 11 7.17 8.33 7.27
C THR A 11 6.32 9.55 6.89
N TYR A 12 5.67 9.53 5.72
CA TYR A 12 4.81 10.63 5.27
C TYR A 12 3.70 10.95 6.30
N LYS A 13 3.18 9.97 7.04
CA LYS A 13 2.17 10.20 8.10
C LYS A 13 2.71 10.83 9.39
N LEU A 14 4.03 10.95 9.55
CA LEU A 14 4.64 11.61 10.71
C LEU A 14 4.56 13.14 10.60
N ILE A 15 4.31 13.67 9.40
CA ILE A 15 4.07 15.09 9.17
C ILE A 15 2.59 15.38 9.50
N THR A 16 2.37 15.91 10.70
CA THR A 16 1.04 16.17 11.27
C THR A 16 0.63 17.65 11.23
N GLU A 17 1.53 18.51 10.78
CA GLU A 17 1.29 19.95 10.67
C GLU A 17 0.45 20.23 9.41
N ASP A 18 -0.56 21.09 9.56
CA ASP A 18 -1.58 21.36 8.53
C ASP A 18 -1.33 22.68 7.78
N ASP A 19 -0.15 23.28 7.93
CA ASP A 19 0.24 24.42 7.09
C ASP A 19 0.51 23.95 5.65
N GLN A 20 0.38 24.88 4.70
CA GLN A 20 0.41 24.56 3.27
C GLN A 20 1.74 23.96 2.81
N GLU A 21 2.85 24.33 3.45
CA GLU A 21 4.18 23.84 3.11
C GLU A 21 4.34 22.37 3.55
N GLU A 22 3.95 22.06 4.79
CA GLU A 22 3.99 20.70 5.34
C GLU A 22 3.03 19.73 4.62
N VAL A 23 1.84 20.21 4.20
CA VAL A 23 0.93 19.40 3.36
C VAL A 23 1.59 19.00 2.04
N GLY A 24 2.26 19.96 1.37
CA GLY A 24 2.99 19.68 0.14
C GLY A 24 4.16 18.74 0.35
N LEU A 25 4.92 18.91 1.43
CA LEU A 25 6.03 18.04 1.81
C LEU A 25 5.55 16.60 2.05
N ARG A 26 4.45 16.43 2.77
CA ARG A 26 3.83 15.14 3.07
C ARG A 26 3.40 14.38 1.82
N GLU A 27 2.74 15.07 0.88
CA GLU A 27 2.36 14.47 -0.40
C GLU A 27 3.57 14.06 -1.24
N MET A 28 4.63 14.89 -1.25
CA MET A 28 5.88 14.58 -1.93
C MET A 28 6.56 13.35 -1.31
N LEU A 29 6.64 13.28 0.03
CA LEU A 29 7.21 12.13 0.73
C LEU A 29 6.45 10.84 0.43
N TYR A 30 5.12 10.90 0.40
CA TYR A 30 4.28 9.77 0.02
C TYR A 30 4.63 9.25 -1.39
N LYS A 31 4.75 10.15 -2.37
CA LYS A 31 5.13 9.76 -3.75
C LYS A 31 6.53 9.14 -3.79
N ILE A 32 7.50 9.72 -3.08
CA ILE A 32 8.86 9.18 -2.98
C ILE A 32 8.82 7.76 -2.39
N GLN A 33 8.06 7.54 -1.33
CA GLN A 33 7.98 6.23 -0.67
C GLN A 33 7.27 5.19 -1.55
N LEU A 34 6.26 5.59 -2.33
CA LEU A 34 5.67 4.74 -3.35
C LEU A 34 6.69 4.34 -4.43
N LEU A 35 7.49 5.28 -4.92
CA LEU A 35 8.55 5.01 -5.90
C LEU A 35 9.62 4.07 -5.35
N GLN A 36 10.04 4.29 -4.11
CA GLN A 36 11.00 3.42 -3.43
C GLN A 36 10.52 1.99 -3.39
N ILE A 37 9.26 1.74 -2.96
CA ILE A 37 8.67 0.39 -2.91
C ILE A 37 8.81 -0.33 -4.25
N PHE A 38 8.63 0.37 -5.37
CA PHE A 38 8.71 -0.19 -6.72
C PHE A 38 10.09 -0.11 -7.39
N ASN A 39 11.11 0.32 -6.64
CA ASN A 39 12.47 0.56 -7.13
C ASN A 39 12.48 1.48 -8.37
N MET A 40 11.83 2.65 -8.24
CA MET A 40 11.69 3.65 -9.30
C MET A 40 12.31 4.98 -8.87
N GLU A 41 12.86 5.72 -9.84
CA GLU A 41 13.39 7.07 -9.61
C GLU A 41 12.40 8.16 -10.06
N GLU A 42 11.63 7.90 -11.11
CA GLU A 42 10.71 8.86 -11.70
C GLU A 42 9.25 8.45 -11.55
N PHE A 43 8.38 9.43 -11.32
CA PHE A 43 6.95 9.21 -11.16
C PHE A 43 6.25 9.11 -12.52
N GLU A 44 6.01 7.89 -12.96
CA GLU A 44 5.27 7.58 -14.18
C GLU A 44 4.02 6.73 -13.88
N ASP A 45 2.84 7.37 -13.88
CA ASP A 45 1.56 6.73 -13.54
C ASP A 45 1.33 5.40 -14.26
N LYS A 46 1.64 5.34 -15.56
CA LYS A 46 1.45 4.13 -16.36
C LYS A 46 2.33 2.99 -15.86
N ILE A 47 3.59 3.27 -15.54
CA ILE A 47 4.56 2.27 -15.08
C ILE A 47 4.20 1.82 -13.66
N ILE A 48 3.83 2.74 -12.78
CA ILE A 48 3.40 2.42 -11.41
C ILE A 48 2.18 1.49 -11.45
N ASN A 49 1.16 1.85 -12.22
CA ASN A 49 -0.04 1.01 -12.34
C ASN A 49 0.28 -0.37 -12.92
N GLN A 50 1.15 -0.46 -13.93
CA GLN A 50 1.60 -1.75 -14.47
C GLN A 50 2.33 -2.60 -13.41
N LYS A 51 3.16 -1.98 -12.56
CA LYS A 51 3.84 -2.68 -11.47
C LYS A 51 2.87 -3.13 -10.38
N ILE A 52 1.88 -2.30 -10.03
CA ILE A 52 0.81 -2.67 -9.09
C ILE A 52 0.01 -3.86 -9.64
N ASP A 53 -0.38 -3.82 -10.91
CA ASP A 53 -1.12 -4.92 -11.55
C ASP A 53 -0.30 -6.21 -11.57
N GLY A 54 0.99 -6.11 -11.93
CA GLY A 54 1.90 -7.26 -11.92
C GLY A 54 2.12 -7.84 -10.52
N LEU A 55 2.19 -6.99 -9.50
CA LEU A 55 2.20 -7.43 -8.11
C LEU A 55 0.89 -8.15 -7.76
N PHE A 56 -0.25 -7.55 -8.07
CA PHE A 56 -1.56 -8.16 -7.80
C PHE A 56 -1.65 -9.55 -8.43
N ASP A 57 -1.30 -9.69 -9.70
CA ASP A 57 -1.32 -10.99 -10.39
C ASP A 57 -0.45 -12.05 -9.70
N SER A 58 0.65 -11.63 -9.06
CA SER A 58 1.55 -12.53 -8.35
C SER A 58 1.05 -12.98 -6.97
N ILE A 59 0.24 -12.15 -6.27
CA ILE A 59 -0.19 -12.42 -4.89
C ILE A 59 -1.72 -12.52 -4.71
N LYS A 60 -2.52 -12.36 -5.75
CA LYS A 60 -4.00 -12.32 -5.67
C LYS A 60 -4.64 -13.57 -5.06
N ASN A 61 -3.94 -14.71 -5.11
CA ASN A 61 -4.42 -15.97 -4.55
C ASN A 61 -3.90 -16.24 -3.14
N GLU A 62 -3.08 -15.33 -2.58
CA GLU A 62 -2.63 -15.42 -1.20
C GLU A 62 -3.81 -15.17 -0.25
N ASP A 63 -3.87 -15.94 0.84
CA ASP A 63 -4.98 -15.89 1.78
C ASP A 63 -5.18 -14.50 2.38
N PHE A 64 -4.09 -13.81 2.74
CA PHE A 64 -4.16 -12.46 3.29
C PHE A 64 -4.72 -11.43 2.30
N ILE A 65 -4.44 -11.58 1.00
CA ILE A 65 -5.00 -10.69 -0.03
C ILE A 65 -6.49 -10.92 -0.16
N THR A 66 -6.91 -12.18 -0.15
CA THR A 66 -8.33 -12.54 -0.13
C THR A 66 -9.03 -11.92 1.07
N GLN A 67 -8.44 -12.03 2.27
CA GLN A 67 -8.99 -11.42 3.49
C GLN A 67 -9.08 -9.89 3.41
N ILE A 68 -8.06 -9.22 2.87
CA ILE A 68 -8.06 -7.76 2.68
C ILE A 68 -9.21 -7.34 1.77
N ILE A 69 -9.35 -8.01 0.62
CA ILE A 69 -10.37 -7.68 -0.39
C ILE A 69 -11.79 -7.92 0.16
N GLU A 70 -12.02 -9.06 0.82
CA GLU A 70 -13.34 -9.38 1.37
C GLU A 70 -13.78 -8.43 2.48
N LYS A 71 -12.83 -7.86 3.23
CA LYS A 71 -13.12 -6.89 4.30
C LYS A 71 -13.06 -5.43 3.85
N HIS A 72 -12.71 -5.17 2.58
CA HIS A 72 -12.58 -3.81 2.08
C HIS A 72 -13.96 -3.12 1.95
N PRO A 73 -14.11 -1.81 2.26
CA PRO A 73 -15.40 -1.12 2.21
C PRO A 73 -16.04 -1.09 0.81
N TYR A 74 -15.21 -1.16 -0.23
CA TYR A 74 -15.64 -1.19 -1.63
C TYR A 74 -15.92 -2.59 -2.17
N LYS A 75 -15.88 -3.63 -1.34
CA LYS A 75 -16.25 -4.98 -1.74
C LYS A 75 -17.70 -4.99 -2.26
N GLY A 76 -17.91 -5.57 -3.44
CA GLY A 76 -19.20 -5.59 -4.11
C GLY A 76 -19.52 -4.35 -4.96
N THR A 77 -18.72 -3.28 -4.82
CA THR A 77 -18.84 -2.04 -5.62
C THR A 77 -17.74 -1.94 -6.67
N LEU A 78 -16.50 -2.30 -6.30
CA LEU A 78 -15.34 -2.25 -7.18
C LEU A 78 -14.82 -3.65 -7.53
N PHE A 79 -14.16 -3.77 -8.68
CA PHE A 79 -13.40 -4.96 -9.04
C PHE A 79 -12.19 -5.14 -8.11
N ASN A 80 -11.76 -6.39 -7.92
CA ASN A 80 -10.70 -6.74 -6.97
C ASN A 80 -9.36 -6.05 -7.28
N ASP A 81 -9.02 -5.87 -8.56
CA ASP A 81 -7.82 -5.14 -9.02
C ASP A 81 -7.90 -3.65 -8.65
N LEU A 82 -9.07 -3.03 -8.76
CA LEU A 82 -9.27 -1.65 -8.35
C LEU A 82 -9.20 -1.50 -6.83
N ILE A 83 -9.79 -2.44 -6.08
CA ILE A 83 -9.64 -2.50 -4.61
C ILE A 83 -8.17 -2.61 -4.25
N PHE A 84 -7.42 -3.49 -4.90
CA PHE A 84 -6.00 -3.67 -4.65
C PHE A 84 -5.19 -2.39 -4.91
N ARG A 85 -5.49 -1.65 -5.99
CA ARG A 85 -4.85 -0.35 -6.26
C ARG A 85 -5.10 0.67 -5.16
N THR A 86 -6.27 0.66 -4.51
CA THR A 86 -6.53 1.58 -3.38
C THR A 86 -5.64 1.34 -2.18
N LEU A 87 -5.07 0.15 -2.01
CA LEU A 87 -4.13 -0.16 -0.93
C LEU A 87 -2.81 0.61 -1.05
N PHE A 88 -2.50 1.14 -2.23
CA PHE A 88 -1.34 2.01 -2.46
C PHE A 88 -1.64 3.49 -2.25
N SER A 89 -2.87 3.86 -1.91
CA SER A 89 -3.23 5.24 -1.61
C SER A 89 -2.57 5.72 -0.31
N PHE A 90 -2.55 7.05 -0.14
CA PHE A 90 -2.00 7.72 1.04
C PHE A 90 -2.48 7.11 2.37
N ASP A 91 -3.76 6.74 2.45
CA ASP A 91 -4.37 6.24 3.69
C ASP A 91 -3.89 4.85 4.10
N TYR A 92 -3.49 4.01 3.13
CA TYR A 92 -3.26 2.58 3.37
C TYR A 92 -1.84 2.12 3.04
N LEU A 93 -1.04 2.90 2.31
CA LEU A 93 0.27 2.49 1.79
C LEU A 93 1.21 1.98 2.89
N ASP A 94 1.32 2.69 4.02
CA ASP A 94 2.16 2.30 5.16
C ASP A 94 1.74 0.96 5.78
N LEU A 95 0.44 0.75 5.97
CA LEU A 95 -0.12 -0.48 6.55
C LEU A 95 0.01 -1.65 5.58
N PHE A 96 -0.27 -1.41 4.29
CA PHE A 96 -0.18 -2.43 3.27
C PHE A 96 1.26 -2.82 2.95
N GLN A 97 2.19 -1.86 2.88
CA GLN A 97 3.62 -2.13 2.76
C GLN A 97 4.10 -3.05 3.89
N LYS A 98 3.65 -2.83 5.13
CA LYS A 98 4.00 -3.70 6.26
C LYS A 98 3.45 -5.12 6.09
N CYS A 99 2.25 -5.28 5.53
CA CYS A 99 1.71 -6.60 5.19
C CYS A 99 2.57 -7.30 4.13
N LEU A 100 2.94 -6.60 3.06
CA LEU A 100 3.84 -7.12 2.02
C LEU A 100 5.20 -7.51 2.61
N TYR A 101 5.78 -6.66 3.46
CA TYR A 101 7.05 -6.93 4.14
C TYR A 101 6.98 -8.21 4.96
N CYS A 102 5.94 -8.37 5.80
CA CYS A 102 5.75 -9.58 6.59
C CYS A 102 5.63 -10.82 5.71
N HIS A 103 4.79 -10.75 4.67
CA HIS A 103 4.56 -11.87 3.76
C HIS A 103 5.84 -12.32 3.03
N PHE A 104 6.55 -11.40 2.36
CA PHE A 104 7.74 -11.76 1.58
C PHE A 104 8.95 -12.16 2.43
N ASN A 105 8.99 -11.79 3.71
CA ASN A 105 10.04 -12.20 4.65
C ASN A 105 9.64 -13.37 5.55
N ASN A 106 8.48 -14.00 5.35
CA ASN A 106 7.94 -15.08 6.18
C ASN A 106 7.87 -14.70 7.68
N LEU A 107 7.50 -13.46 7.97
CA LEU A 107 7.28 -12.97 9.34
C LEU A 107 5.80 -13.04 9.71
N PRO A 108 5.47 -13.02 11.01
CA PRO A 108 4.08 -12.97 11.47
C PRO A 108 3.32 -11.80 10.84
N LEU A 109 2.17 -12.10 10.24
CA LEU A 109 1.37 -11.18 9.43
C LEU A 109 0.11 -10.69 10.16
N GLU A 110 -0.34 -11.45 11.15
CA GLU A 110 -1.66 -11.34 11.78
C GLU A 110 -1.91 -9.93 12.33
N THR A 111 -0.95 -9.37 13.06
CA THR A 111 -1.06 -8.01 13.61
C THR A 111 -1.09 -6.94 12.52
N SER A 112 -0.22 -7.05 11.51
CA SER A 112 -0.16 -6.08 10.41
C SER A 112 -1.44 -6.11 9.58
N LEU A 113 -1.95 -7.30 9.29
CA LEU A 113 -3.19 -7.53 8.57
C LEU A 113 -4.39 -6.96 9.33
N GLN A 114 -4.48 -7.24 10.64
CA GLN A 114 -5.57 -6.72 11.45
C GLN A 114 -5.56 -5.19 11.51
N ASN A 115 -4.39 -4.56 11.67
CA ASN A 115 -4.27 -3.09 11.65
C ASN A 115 -4.77 -2.49 10.33
N LEU A 116 -4.44 -3.11 9.19
CA LEU A 116 -4.93 -2.68 7.89
C LEU A 116 -6.46 -2.81 7.80
N ILE A 117 -7.02 -3.93 8.23
CA ILE A 117 -8.46 -4.17 8.22
C ILE A 117 -9.19 -3.16 9.12
N ASP A 118 -8.68 -2.87 10.31
CA ASP A 118 -9.29 -1.92 11.25
C ASP A 118 -9.28 -0.50 10.69
N SER A 119 -8.29 -0.15 9.87
CA SER A 119 -8.21 1.14 9.18
C SER A 119 -9.34 1.36 8.16
N PHE A 120 -9.94 0.27 7.65
CA PHE A 120 -11.10 0.36 6.75
C PHE A 120 -12.37 0.82 7.46
N GLN A 121 -12.48 0.55 8.76
CA GLN A 121 -13.66 0.83 9.59
C GLN A 121 -13.57 2.17 10.32
N SER A 122 -12.38 2.77 10.35
CA SER A 122 -12.10 3.99 11.12
C SER A 122 -12.43 5.29 10.36
N LYS A 123 -13.26 5.22 9.31
CA LYS A 123 -13.70 6.37 8.51
C LYS A 123 -15.21 6.57 8.58
#